data_AF-A0A2I0U6P4-F1
#
_entry.id   AF-A0A2I0U6P4-F1
#
_cell.length_a   1.000
_cell.length_b   1.000
_cell.length_c   1.000
_cell.angle_alpha   90.00
_cell.angle_beta   90.00
_cell.angle_gamma   90.00
#
_symmetry.space_group_name_H-M   'P 1'
#
loop_
_entity.id
_entity.type
_entity.pdbx_description
1 polymer ?
#
loop_
_entity_poly.entity_id
_entity_poly.type
_entity_poly.pdbx_seq_one_letter_code
_entity_poly.pdbx_strand_id
1 'polypeptide(L)'
;MADQNEETSKTGESPESVSLADASAEKDTQGSDTDLEVEDPEKPFLVITGTELYLEACRLMELVPVSHFIQNLTKPYINLNHHGLGPKGVKAIAIALVSNTTVTHLELADNCILAEGAMCIVEMLRENSCLQKLNISNNHLDTAGAEAIASLLLNNTSYLYALQLSGNNFGEEAAPYFAEALMGNGALKILNLSWNGIGNEGALALGEALKVNNVLVHLDISNNRISNEGAKKLCRGLEVNGKLKILKNVLVNETFIKLLDLVCQTRPELHVTYGEIEGCITKIPKLHPNPMKVIQNYLKEHNLQLWDFFRNIDTDGNMKIPVAAFRRAMMQQSSIPLNRDQTEELLRKFDRNQTGVVDYSHLKEQKPAVKPVEEEIEEEKKEEP
;
A
#
# COMPACT_ATOMS: atom_id res chain seq x y z
N MET A 1 36.31 51.64 20.27
CA MET A 1 36.26 50.34 19.58
C MET A 1 34.88 49.74 19.82
N ALA A 2 34.45 48.82 18.97
CA ALA A 2 33.16 48.12 18.98
C ALA A 2 32.72 47.62 20.39
N ASP A 3 31.43 47.48 20.73
CA ASP A 3 30.16 47.75 20.00
C ASP A 3 29.01 47.95 21.05
N GLN A 4 27.68 47.96 20.79
CA GLN A 4 26.82 47.56 19.65
C GLN A 4 25.49 48.37 19.65
N ASN A 5 24.62 48.15 18.67
CA ASN A 5 23.19 48.54 18.68
C ASN A 5 22.28 47.30 18.76
N GLU A 6 21.11 47.39 19.39
CA GLU A 6 19.81 47.13 18.73
C GLU A 6 18.60 47.54 19.60
N GLU A 7 17.46 47.80 18.96
CA GLU A 7 16.20 48.20 19.60
C GLU A 7 15.26 46.99 19.77
N THR A 8 14.46 46.97 20.85
CA THR A 8 13.24 46.14 20.91
C THR A 8 12.04 46.96 21.41
N SER A 9 10.86 46.64 20.89
CA SER A 9 9.71 47.54 20.82
C SER A 9 8.70 47.45 21.97
N LYS A 10 7.80 48.45 22.02
CA LYS A 10 6.78 48.69 23.05
C LYS A 10 5.74 47.56 23.21
N THR A 11 5.22 47.42 24.43
CA THR A 11 4.04 46.61 24.77
C THR A 11 3.09 47.38 25.70
N GLY A 12 1.82 47.50 25.35
CA GLY A 12 0.75 48.01 26.24
C GLY A 12 0.81 49.51 26.61
N GLU A 13 -0.20 50.11 27.24
CA GLU A 13 -1.61 49.72 27.42
C GLU A 13 -2.49 50.98 27.44
N SER A 14 -3.76 50.87 27.01
CA SER A 14 -4.89 51.72 27.43
C SER A 14 -6.19 50.97 27.11
N PRO A 15 -7.27 51.12 27.91
CA PRO A 15 -8.07 52.35 27.87
C PRO A 15 -8.58 52.86 29.24
N GLU A 16 -8.82 54.17 29.34
CA GLU A 16 -9.71 54.75 30.36
C GLU A 16 -11.15 54.89 29.82
N SER A 17 -12.13 54.78 30.71
CA SER A 17 -13.56 54.72 30.39
C SER A 17 -14.32 56.00 30.75
N VAL A 18 -15.23 56.48 29.89
CA VAL A 18 -16.22 57.53 30.23
C VAL A 18 -17.58 57.22 29.57
N SER A 19 -18.67 57.74 30.14
CA SER A 19 -20.08 57.56 29.73
C SER A 19 -20.89 58.84 30.09
N LEU A 20 -22.23 58.98 29.93
CA LEU A 20 -23.33 58.02 29.77
C LEU A 20 -24.56 58.75 29.16
N ALA A 21 -25.39 58.04 28.37
CA ALA A 21 -26.75 58.43 27.97
C ALA A 21 -26.89 59.64 26.98
N ASP A 22 -28.04 59.94 26.37
CA ASP A 22 -29.38 59.32 26.45
C ASP A 22 -30.21 59.44 25.13
N ALA A 23 -31.47 58.99 25.16
CA ALA A 23 -32.51 58.92 24.10
C ALA A 23 -32.91 60.29 23.44
N SER A 24 -33.77 60.42 22.41
CA SER A 24 -34.94 59.61 22.02
C SER A 24 -35.39 59.74 20.54
N ALA A 25 -36.17 58.73 20.12
CA ALA A 25 -37.17 58.63 19.04
C ALA A 25 -37.58 59.84 18.17
N GLU A 26 -37.93 59.53 16.92
CA GLU A 26 -39.30 59.79 16.41
C GLU A 26 -39.74 58.70 15.41
N LYS A 27 -41.02 58.69 15.00
CA LYS A 27 -41.62 57.68 14.10
C LYS A 27 -41.97 58.29 12.75
N ASP A 28 -42.01 57.45 11.72
CA ASP A 28 -43.03 57.61 10.68
C ASP A 28 -43.65 56.26 10.30
N THR A 29 -44.95 56.23 10.05
CA THR A 29 -45.70 55.02 9.68
C THR A 29 -46.75 55.37 8.64
N GLN A 30 -46.53 54.95 7.39
CA GLN A 30 -47.58 54.98 6.37
C GLN A 30 -47.44 53.76 5.47
N GLY A 31 -48.42 52.86 5.57
CA GLY A 31 -48.55 51.71 4.67
C GLY A 31 -49.39 52.08 3.46
N SER A 32 -49.11 51.42 2.34
CA SER A 32 -50.01 51.32 1.19
C SER A 32 -49.89 49.91 0.63
N ASP A 33 -51.00 49.19 0.60
CA ASP A 33 -51.00 47.78 0.20
C ASP A 33 -50.58 47.62 -1.27
N THR A 34 -49.55 46.81 -1.50
CA THR A 34 -49.34 46.14 -2.78
C THR A 34 -49.24 44.66 -2.51
N ASP A 35 -50.37 43.96 -2.61
CA ASP A 35 -50.40 42.52 -2.88
C ASP A 35 -49.74 42.29 -4.25
N LEU A 36 -48.41 42.15 -4.23
CA LEU A 36 -47.68 41.43 -5.25
C LEU A 36 -47.38 40.06 -4.64
N GLU A 37 -47.89 39.04 -5.32
CA GLU A 37 -47.94 37.67 -4.83
C GLU A 37 -46.55 37.21 -4.38
N VAL A 38 -46.52 36.50 -3.25
CA VAL A 38 -45.30 35.83 -2.79
C VAL A 38 -45.05 34.65 -3.74
N GLU A 39 -44.44 34.94 -4.88
CA GLU A 39 -43.54 33.99 -5.53
C GLU A 39 -42.39 33.73 -4.54
N ASP A 40 -42.64 32.79 -3.64
CA ASP A 40 -41.61 31.97 -3.03
C ASP A 40 -41.37 30.79 -3.98
N PRO A 41 -40.47 30.91 -4.98
CA PRO A 41 -39.85 29.73 -5.48
C PRO A 41 -39.02 29.18 -4.31
N GLU A 42 -39.55 28.12 -3.70
CA GLU A 42 -38.76 26.93 -3.44
C GLU A 42 -38.06 26.54 -4.76
N LYS A 43 -37.00 27.27 -5.11
CA LYS A 43 -35.89 26.71 -5.86
C LYS A 43 -35.48 25.52 -5.00
N PRO A 44 -35.70 24.27 -5.44
CA PRO A 44 -35.04 23.17 -4.76
C PRO A 44 -33.57 23.55 -4.73
N PHE A 45 -32.92 23.43 -3.58
CA PHE A 45 -31.46 23.52 -3.51
C PHE A 45 -30.96 22.51 -4.54
N LEU A 46 -30.53 22.97 -5.71
CA LEU A 46 -30.15 22.07 -6.79
C LEU A 46 -28.96 21.29 -6.25
N VAL A 47 -29.18 20.01 -5.98
CA VAL A 47 -28.12 19.10 -5.55
C VAL A 47 -27.31 18.82 -6.80
N ILE A 48 -26.46 19.80 -7.17
CA ILE A 48 -25.69 19.79 -8.41
C ILE A 48 -24.89 18.50 -8.41
N THR A 49 -25.26 17.59 -9.29
CA THR A 49 -24.70 16.24 -9.30
C THR A 49 -23.24 16.32 -9.73
N GLY A 50 -22.44 15.34 -9.30
CA GLY A 50 -21.06 15.19 -9.82
C GLY A 50 -21.01 15.15 -11.36
N THR A 51 -22.08 14.67 -12.01
CA THR A 51 -22.25 14.67 -13.46
C THR A 51 -22.39 16.09 -14.03
N GLU A 52 -23.21 16.94 -13.42
CA GLU A 52 -23.39 18.34 -13.86
C GLU A 52 -22.12 19.17 -13.60
N LEU A 53 -21.49 19.00 -12.44
CA LEU A 53 -20.18 19.59 -12.14
C LEU A 53 -19.10 19.14 -13.16
N TYR A 54 -19.08 17.86 -13.53
CA TYR A 54 -18.16 17.34 -14.53
C TYR A 54 -18.41 17.93 -15.92
N LEU A 55 -19.66 17.93 -16.38
CA LEU A 55 -20.04 18.43 -17.70
C LEU A 55 -19.74 19.93 -17.84
N GLU A 56 -20.03 20.72 -16.81
CA GLU A 56 -19.72 22.16 -16.80
C GLU A 56 -18.21 22.42 -16.72
N ALA A 57 -17.46 21.66 -15.91
CA ALA A 57 -16.00 21.75 -15.90
C ALA A 57 -15.38 21.37 -17.26
N CYS A 58 -15.90 20.34 -17.94
CA CYS A 58 -15.50 20.01 -19.31
C CYS A 58 -15.83 21.13 -20.29
N ARG A 59 -17.03 21.72 -20.21
CA ARG A 59 -17.46 22.85 -21.06
C ARG A 59 -16.56 24.07 -20.88
N LEU A 60 -16.19 24.40 -19.65
CA LEU A 60 -15.33 25.54 -19.31
C LEU A 60 -13.85 25.34 -19.68
N MET A 61 -13.38 24.08 -19.77
CA MET A 61 -11.97 23.76 -20.09
C MET A 61 -11.74 23.34 -21.56
N GLU A 62 -12.80 23.35 -22.37
CA GLU A 62 -12.84 22.90 -23.78
C GLU A 62 -12.51 21.40 -23.95
N LEU A 63 -13.07 20.57 -23.08
CA LEU A 63 -12.83 19.12 -23.03
C LEU A 63 -14.02 18.32 -23.58
N VAL A 64 -13.74 17.22 -24.27
CA VAL A 64 -14.74 16.19 -24.57
C VAL A 64 -15.03 15.39 -23.29
N PRO A 65 -16.28 15.33 -22.78
CA PRO A 65 -16.59 14.59 -21.56
C PRO A 65 -16.43 13.08 -21.74
N VAL A 66 -15.74 12.43 -20.80
CA VAL A 66 -15.55 10.97 -20.80
C VAL A 66 -16.83 10.29 -20.32
N SER A 67 -17.60 9.73 -21.27
CA SER A 67 -18.87 9.07 -20.96
C SER A 67 -18.74 7.92 -19.96
N HIS A 68 -17.58 7.24 -19.90
CA HIS A 68 -17.32 6.19 -18.91
C HIS A 68 -17.27 6.75 -17.47
N PHE A 69 -16.75 7.96 -17.25
CA PHE A 69 -16.76 8.59 -15.92
C PHE A 69 -18.21 8.86 -15.48
N ILE A 70 -19.00 9.50 -16.35
CA ILE A 70 -20.42 9.81 -16.10
C ILE A 70 -21.23 8.55 -15.77
N GLN A 71 -21.04 7.45 -16.52
CA GLN A 71 -21.76 6.18 -16.32
C GLN A 71 -21.34 5.39 -15.07
N ASN A 72 -20.28 5.81 -14.37
CA ASN A 72 -19.75 5.12 -13.19
C ASN A 72 -19.59 6.04 -11.96
N LEU A 73 -19.96 7.33 -12.06
CA LEU A 73 -19.91 8.32 -10.98
C LEU A 73 -20.71 7.97 -9.72
N THR A 74 -21.62 6.99 -9.81
CA THR A 74 -22.45 6.45 -8.71
C THR A 74 -21.97 5.07 -8.21
N LYS A 75 -20.81 4.58 -8.67
CA LYS A 75 -20.29 3.24 -8.37
C LYS A 75 -19.01 3.33 -7.53
N PRO A 76 -18.72 2.30 -6.68
CA PRO A 76 -17.56 2.33 -5.79
C PRO A 76 -16.20 2.21 -6.49
N TYR A 77 -16.17 1.88 -7.77
CA TYR A 77 -14.96 1.69 -8.58
C TYR A 77 -15.16 2.35 -9.95
N ILE A 78 -14.21 3.19 -10.36
CA ILE A 78 -14.11 3.74 -11.73
C ILE A 78 -12.69 3.45 -12.27
N ASN A 79 -12.62 3.02 -13.53
CA ASN A 79 -11.36 2.90 -14.26
C ASN A 79 -11.33 3.85 -15.46
N LEU A 80 -10.35 4.75 -15.46
CA LEU A 80 -10.09 5.72 -16.52
C LEU A 80 -8.64 5.63 -17.02
N ASN A 81 -7.99 4.47 -16.88
CA ASN A 81 -6.63 4.28 -17.38
C ASN A 81 -6.57 4.46 -18.91
N HIS A 82 -5.46 4.93 -19.45
CA HIS A 82 -5.22 5.06 -20.90
C HIS A 82 -6.21 5.99 -21.64
N HIS A 83 -6.81 6.98 -20.96
CA HIS A 83 -7.77 7.92 -21.55
C HIS A 83 -7.14 9.24 -22.04
N GLY A 84 -5.85 9.48 -21.78
CA GLY A 84 -5.14 10.68 -22.24
C GLY A 84 -5.67 11.99 -21.64
N LEU A 85 -6.21 11.94 -20.42
CA LEU A 85 -6.95 13.04 -19.78
C LEU A 85 -6.17 14.37 -19.69
N GLY A 86 -4.86 14.31 -19.44
CA GLY A 86 -4.03 15.47 -19.15
C GLY A 86 -4.39 16.18 -17.84
N PRO A 87 -3.67 17.28 -17.51
CA PRO A 87 -3.94 18.07 -16.31
C PRO A 87 -5.37 18.64 -16.27
N LYS A 88 -5.88 19.12 -17.42
CA LYS A 88 -7.24 19.65 -17.55
C LYS A 88 -8.31 18.57 -17.33
N GLY A 89 -8.19 17.41 -17.98
CA GLY A 89 -9.17 16.33 -17.87
C GLY A 89 -9.26 15.78 -16.45
N VAL A 90 -8.13 15.62 -15.77
CA VAL A 90 -8.15 15.20 -14.37
C VAL A 90 -8.63 16.30 -13.43
N LYS A 91 -8.43 17.59 -13.73
CA LYS A 91 -9.03 18.69 -12.96
C LYS A 91 -10.56 18.69 -13.05
N ALA A 92 -11.13 18.44 -14.23
CA ALA A 92 -12.58 18.29 -14.38
C ALA A 92 -13.13 17.09 -13.58
N ILE A 93 -12.43 15.96 -13.59
CA ILE A 93 -12.75 14.78 -12.75
C ILE A 93 -12.64 15.12 -11.26
N ALA A 94 -11.59 15.82 -10.84
CA ALA A 94 -11.36 16.22 -9.46
C ALA A 94 -12.50 17.11 -8.93
N ILE A 95 -12.92 18.13 -9.68
CA ILE A 95 -14.07 19.00 -9.35
C ILE A 95 -15.34 18.17 -9.09
N ALA A 96 -15.63 17.20 -9.96
CA ALA A 96 -16.78 16.30 -9.83
C ALA A 96 -16.69 15.30 -8.66
N LEU A 97 -15.49 15.09 -8.11
CA LEU A 97 -15.24 14.17 -7.00
C LEU A 97 -15.12 14.83 -5.63
N VAL A 98 -14.91 16.15 -5.51
CA VAL A 98 -14.77 16.88 -4.23
C VAL A 98 -15.80 16.41 -3.18
N SER A 99 -17.08 16.43 -3.53
CA SER A 99 -18.19 16.00 -2.66
C SER A 99 -18.77 14.62 -3.00
N ASN A 100 -18.09 13.80 -3.80
CA ASN A 100 -18.60 12.47 -4.17
C ASN A 100 -18.40 11.46 -3.03
N THR A 101 -19.52 10.92 -2.53
CA THR A 101 -19.55 9.96 -1.41
C THR A 101 -19.65 8.48 -1.84
N THR A 102 -19.62 8.20 -3.16
CA THR A 102 -19.82 6.86 -3.71
C THR A 102 -18.54 6.21 -4.23
N VAL A 103 -17.62 6.97 -4.83
CA VAL A 103 -16.40 6.43 -5.45
C VAL A 103 -15.33 6.17 -4.38
N THR A 104 -15.01 4.90 -4.15
CA THR A 104 -14.00 4.49 -3.16
C THR A 104 -12.67 4.08 -3.78
N HIS A 105 -12.67 3.76 -5.08
CA HIS A 105 -11.52 3.34 -5.86
C HIS A 105 -11.50 4.08 -7.21
N LEU A 106 -10.37 4.68 -7.54
CA LEU A 106 -10.17 5.39 -8.80
C LEU A 106 -8.85 4.97 -9.45
N GLU A 107 -8.95 4.38 -10.64
CA GLU A 107 -7.80 4.07 -11.50
C GLU A 107 -7.66 5.17 -12.57
N LEU A 108 -6.50 5.83 -12.59
CA LEU A 108 -6.16 6.97 -13.46
C LEU A 108 -4.75 6.81 -14.08
N ALA A 109 -4.22 5.59 -14.13
CA ALA A 109 -2.88 5.31 -14.66
C ALA A 109 -2.76 5.58 -16.17
N ASP A 110 -1.59 6.04 -16.62
CA ASP A 110 -1.30 6.34 -18.03
C ASP A 110 -2.29 7.35 -18.66
N ASN A 111 -2.25 8.58 -18.15
CA ASN A 111 -3.14 9.68 -18.57
C ASN A 111 -2.42 11.02 -18.79
N CYS A 112 -1.08 11.06 -18.68
CA CYS A 112 -0.27 12.28 -18.74
C CYS A 112 -0.78 13.38 -17.78
N ILE A 113 -1.11 13.03 -16.54
CA ILE A 113 -1.66 13.93 -15.51
C ILE A 113 -0.72 15.09 -15.14
N LEU A 114 0.59 14.89 -15.24
CA LEU A 114 1.65 15.84 -14.87
C LEU A 114 1.59 16.30 -13.40
N ALA A 115 2.51 17.19 -13.01
CA ALA A 115 2.54 17.77 -11.66
C ALA A 115 1.26 18.58 -11.38
N GLU A 116 0.78 19.38 -12.35
CA GLU A 116 -0.35 20.28 -12.19
C GLU A 116 -1.68 19.53 -12.01
N GLY A 117 -1.85 18.40 -12.70
CA GLY A 117 -3.00 17.53 -12.48
C GLY A 117 -2.94 16.80 -11.14
N ALA A 118 -1.75 16.42 -10.67
CA ALA A 118 -1.57 15.85 -9.34
C ALA A 118 -1.87 16.86 -8.21
N MET A 119 -1.55 18.15 -8.40
CA MET A 119 -1.98 19.22 -7.49
C MET A 119 -3.52 19.29 -7.41
N CYS A 120 -4.22 19.24 -8.54
CA CYS A 120 -5.69 19.22 -8.57
C CYS A 120 -6.30 17.99 -7.87
N ILE A 121 -5.63 16.83 -7.95
CA ILE A 121 -6.00 15.61 -7.21
C ILE A 121 -5.76 15.79 -5.71
N VAL A 122 -4.64 16.41 -5.32
CA VAL A 122 -4.31 16.72 -3.91
C VAL A 122 -5.30 17.72 -3.30
N GLU A 123 -5.76 18.72 -4.06
CA GLU A 123 -6.84 19.63 -3.64
C GLU A 123 -8.13 18.86 -3.35
N MET A 124 -8.58 18.01 -4.29
CA MET A 124 -9.79 17.19 -4.12
C MET A 124 -9.68 16.21 -2.94
N LEU A 125 -8.51 15.60 -2.72
CA LEU A 125 -8.27 14.63 -1.64
C LEU A 125 -8.18 15.24 -0.23
N ARG A 126 -8.18 16.57 -0.09
CA ARG A 126 -8.29 17.23 1.23
C ARG A 126 -9.74 17.31 1.71
N GLU A 127 -10.68 17.43 0.76
CA GLU A 127 -12.12 17.54 1.04
C GLU A 127 -12.86 16.19 0.88
N ASN A 128 -12.41 15.32 -0.03
CA ASN A 128 -13.08 14.05 -0.28
C ASN A 128 -12.83 13.03 0.85
N SER A 129 -13.93 12.64 1.51
CA SER A 129 -13.93 11.73 2.67
C SER A 129 -14.16 10.25 2.33
N CYS A 130 -14.28 9.87 1.06
CA CYS A 130 -14.75 8.55 0.63
C CYS A 130 -13.79 7.77 -0.28
N LEU A 131 -12.84 8.44 -0.94
CA LEU A 131 -11.85 7.82 -1.80
C LEU A 131 -10.76 7.14 -0.97
N GLN A 132 -10.66 5.80 -1.08
CA GLN A 132 -9.83 4.95 -0.23
C GLN A 132 -8.65 4.31 -0.99
N LYS A 133 -8.79 4.13 -2.30
CA LYS A 133 -7.71 3.69 -3.20
C LYS A 133 -7.59 4.59 -4.41
N LEU A 134 -6.36 4.95 -4.74
CA LEU A 134 -6.03 5.75 -5.93
C LEU A 134 -4.82 5.14 -6.66
N ASN A 135 -4.92 5.05 -7.98
CA ASN A 135 -3.80 4.71 -8.85
C ASN A 135 -3.57 5.82 -9.87
N ILE A 136 -2.43 6.51 -9.76
CA ILE A 136 -1.96 7.54 -10.70
C ILE A 136 -0.56 7.19 -11.21
N SER A 137 -0.30 5.90 -11.44
CA SER A 137 0.97 5.41 -12.02
C SER A 137 1.15 5.86 -13.48
N ASN A 138 2.39 5.93 -13.96
CA ASN A 138 2.76 6.22 -15.35
C ASN A 138 2.18 7.56 -15.88
N ASN A 139 2.31 8.64 -15.11
CA ASN A 139 1.63 9.91 -15.38
C ASN A 139 2.54 11.14 -15.46
N HIS A 140 3.88 10.95 -15.40
CA HIS A 140 4.89 12.01 -15.49
C HIS A 140 4.69 13.14 -14.46
N LEU A 141 4.46 12.76 -13.21
CA LEU A 141 4.30 13.70 -12.09
C LEU A 141 5.60 14.44 -11.73
N ASP A 142 6.76 13.80 -11.96
CA ASP A 142 8.09 14.29 -11.61
C ASP A 142 8.22 14.75 -10.15
N THR A 143 9.33 15.43 -9.79
CA THR A 143 9.62 15.85 -8.40
C THR A 143 8.53 16.74 -7.80
N ALA A 144 7.93 17.64 -8.59
CA ALA A 144 6.89 18.56 -8.11
C ALA A 144 5.56 17.84 -7.79
N GLY A 145 5.17 16.84 -8.59
CA GLY A 145 4.02 16.00 -8.28
C GLY A 145 4.27 15.08 -7.07
N ALA A 146 5.52 14.66 -6.84
CA ALA A 146 5.91 13.95 -5.62
C ALA A 146 5.77 14.81 -4.36
N GLU A 147 6.26 16.05 -4.38
CA GLU A 147 6.13 17.01 -3.28
C GLU A 147 4.65 17.27 -2.94
N ALA A 148 3.82 17.50 -3.96
CA ALA A 148 2.37 17.69 -3.77
C ALA A 148 1.71 16.50 -3.07
N ILE A 149 1.97 15.27 -3.54
CA ILE A 149 1.42 14.02 -2.97
C ILE A 149 1.97 13.76 -1.56
N ALA A 150 3.27 14.02 -1.32
CA ALA A 150 3.86 13.91 0.00
C ALA A 150 3.22 14.90 1.00
N SER A 151 2.94 16.13 0.57
CA SER A 151 2.26 17.12 1.41
C SER A 151 0.86 16.67 1.85
N LEU A 152 0.12 15.96 0.98
CA LEU A 152 -1.19 15.38 1.32
C LEU A 152 -1.04 14.29 2.39
N LEU A 153 -0.10 13.36 2.18
CA LEU A 153 0.15 12.25 3.09
C LEU A 153 0.63 12.71 4.47
N LEU A 154 1.52 13.71 4.53
CA LEU A 154 2.01 14.31 5.77
C LEU A 154 0.86 14.94 6.60
N ASN A 155 -0.07 15.63 5.92
CA ASN A 155 -1.23 16.28 6.56
C ASN A 155 -2.30 15.29 7.08
N ASN A 156 -2.24 14.00 6.71
CA ASN A 156 -3.22 12.97 7.10
C ASN A 156 -4.69 13.28 6.73
N THR A 157 -4.95 14.21 5.79
CA THR A 157 -6.30 14.66 5.45
C THR A 157 -7.10 13.68 4.60
N SER A 158 -6.43 12.89 3.75
CA SER A 158 -7.08 11.92 2.86
C SER A 158 -7.37 10.57 3.52
N TYR A 159 -8.51 9.96 3.20
CA TYR A 159 -8.91 8.62 3.66
C TYR A 159 -8.23 7.46 2.88
N LEU A 160 -7.19 7.76 2.09
CA LEU A 160 -6.44 6.79 1.29
C LEU A 160 -5.68 5.79 2.16
N TYR A 161 -6.04 4.50 2.06
CA TYR A 161 -5.23 3.41 2.64
C TYR A 161 -4.37 2.68 1.60
N ALA A 162 -4.62 2.89 0.30
CA ALA A 162 -3.77 2.36 -0.77
C ALA A 162 -3.53 3.41 -1.87
N LEU A 163 -2.26 3.63 -2.20
CA LEU A 163 -1.84 4.59 -3.22
C LEU A 163 -0.82 3.95 -4.17
N GLN A 164 -1.05 4.05 -5.48
CA GLN A 164 -0.15 3.55 -6.51
C GLN A 164 0.42 4.70 -7.34
N LEU A 165 1.74 4.84 -7.31
CA LEU A 165 2.52 5.92 -7.92
C LEU A 165 3.66 5.38 -8.79
N SER A 166 3.52 4.18 -9.35
CA SER A 166 4.58 3.53 -10.14
C SER A 166 4.94 4.37 -11.38
N GLY A 167 6.21 4.40 -11.80
CA GLY A 167 6.59 4.92 -13.12
C GLY A 167 6.34 6.41 -13.34
N ASN A 168 6.40 7.23 -12.28
CA ASN A 168 6.11 8.66 -12.31
C ASN A 168 7.34 9.57 -12.40
N ASN A 169 8.54 9.00 -12.58
CA ASN A 169 9.80 9.74 -12.79
C ASN A 169 10.15 10.73 -11.66
N PHE A 170 9.75 10.43 -10.42
CA PHE A 170 10.01 11.28 -9.25
C PHE A 170 11.50 11.57 -8.96
N GLY A 171 12.41 10.74 -9.45
CA GLY A 171 13.86 10.92 -9.27
C GLY A 171 14.36 10.59 -7.86
N GLU A 172 15.59 11.02 -7.58
CA GLU A 172 16.25 10.75 -6.29
C GLU A 172 15.90 11.81 -5.23
N GLU A 173 15.65 13.05 -5.67
CA GLU A 173 15.30 14.22 -4.84
C GLU A 173 13.93 14.11 -4.16
N ALA A 174 13.00 13.34 -4.73
CA ALA A 174 11.66 13.17 -4.19
C ALA A 174 11.54 12.20 -3.01
N ALA A 175 12.53 11.33 -2.82
CA ALA A 175 12.45 10.27 -1.80
C ALA A 175 12.46 10.80 -0.34
N PRO A 176 13.19 11.88 0.01
CA PRO A 176 13.01 12.60 1.27
C PRO A 176 11.56 13.03 1.55
N TYR A 177 10.83 13.59 0.57
CA TYR A 177 9.43 14.00 0.79
C TYR A 177 8.55 12.82 1.16
N PHE A 178 8.68 11.68 0.45
CA PHE A 178 7.93 10.46 0.80
C PHE A 178 8.36 9.88 2.16
N ALA A 179 9.63 9.99 2.54
CA ALA A 179 10.11 9.56 3.85
C ALA A 179 9.53 10.42 5.00
N GLU A 180 9.54 11.74 4.87
CA GLU A 180 8.95 12.67 5.82
C GLU A 180 7.43 12.44 5.95
N ALA A 181 6.74 12.37 4.82
CA ALA A 181 5.31 12.07 4.77
C ALA A 181 4.98 10.71 5.43
N LEU A 182 5.80 9.67 5.23
CA LEU A 182 5.63 8.38 5.90
C LEU A 182 5.91 8.44 7.40
N MET A 183 6.81 9.30 7.90
CA MET A 183 7.00 9.46 9.35
C MET A 183 5.75 10.06 10.02
N GLY A 184 5.05 10.97 9.34
CA GLY A 184 3.80 11.56 9.84
C GLY A 184 2.52 10.75 9.56
N ASN A 185 2.50 9.89 8.53
CA ASN A 185 1.23 9.30 8.06
C ASN A 185 0.73 8.10 8.89
N GLY A 186 -0.49 8.23 9.43
CA GLY A 186 -1.17 7.25 10.28
C GLY A 186 -2.24 6.39 9.57
N ALA A 187 -2.44 6.52 8.25
CA ALA A 187 -3.57 5.91 7.53
C ALA A 187 -3.15 4.93 6.40
N LEU A 188 -2.06 5.22 5.69
CA LEU A 188 -1.65 4.54 4.47
C LEU A 188 -1.05 3.16 4.77
N LYS A 189 -1.67 2.10 4.22
CA LYS A 189 -1.30 0.70 4.43
C LYS A 189 -0.58 0.08 3.24
N ILE A 190 -0.80 0.60 2.04
CA ILE A 190 -0.21 0.12 0.79
C ILE A 190 0.32 1.31 0.00
N LEU A 191 1.62 1.32 -0.30
CA LEU A 191 2.27 2.32 -1.14
C LEU A 191 3.11 1.64 -2.22
N ASN A 192 2.99 2.08 -3.47
CA ASN A 192 3.82 1.64 -4.58
C ASN A 192 4.57 2.84 -5.19
N LEU A 193 5.89 2.83 -5.01
CA LEU A 193 6.88 3.78 -5.53
C LEU A 193 7.84 3.10 -6.53
N SER A 194 7.49 1.95 -7.12
CA SER A 194 8.32 1.28 -8.12
C SER A 194 8.54 2.14 -9.38
N TRP A 195 9.62 1.88 -10.13
CA TRP A 195 9.95 2.59 -11.39
C TRP A 195 10.07 4.13 -11.29
N ASN A 196 10.40 4.70 -10.12
CA ASN A 196 10.49 6.15 -9.92
C ASN A 196 11.91 6.72 -9.97
N GLY A 197 12.94 5.88 -10.09
CA GLY A 197 14.34 6.30 -10.14
C GLY A 197 14.99 6.57 -8.78
N ILE A 198 14.35 6.16 -7.67
CA ILE A 198 14.83 6.39 -6.30
C ILE A 198 16.23 5.80 -6.07
N GLY A 199 17.17 6.60 -5.56
CA GLY A 199 18.56 6.22 -5.34
C GLY A 199 18.89 5.72 -3.91
N ASN A 200 20.18 5.54 -3.65
CA ASN A 200 20.69 4.99 -2.37
C ASN A 200 20.49 5.87 -1.13
N GLU A 201 20.32 7.19 -1.30
CA GLU A 201 19.97 8.09 -0.20
C GLU A 201 18.44 8.18 0.00
N GLY A 202 17.66 8.02 -1.07
CA GLY A 202 16.22 7.79 -0.94
C GLY A 202 15.90 6.48 -0.21
N ALA A 203 16.68 5.43 -0.46
CA ALA A 203 16.63 4.18 0.30
C ALA A 203 17.02 4.36 1.79
N LEU A 204 17.93 5.29 2.12
CA LEU A 204 18.21 5.66 3.50
C LEU A 204 17.00 6.34 4.15
N ALA A 205 16.48 7.39 3.52
CA ALA A 205 15.37 8.17 4.04
C ALA A 205 14.13 7.30 4.29
N LEU A 206 13.75 6.45 3.33
CA LEU A 206 12.67 5.48 3.49
C LEU A 206 12.98 4.43 4.59
N GLY A 207 14.25 4.03 4.74
CA GLY A 207 14.69 3.13 5.81
C GLY A 207 14.51 3.74 7.21
N GLU A 208 14.90 5.00 7.41
CA GLU A 208 14.67 5.73 8.66
C GLU A 208 13.17 5.94 8.92
N ALA A 209 12.40 6.35 7.91
CA ALA A 209 10.96 6.55 8.03
C ALA A 209 10.21 5.27 8.44
N LEU A 210 10.63 4.10 7.93
CA LEU A 210 10.07 2.81 8.30
C LEU A 210 10.33 2.41 9.76
N LYS A 211 11.36 2.96 10.44
CA LYS A 211 11.54 2.70 11.90
C LYS A 211 10.43 3.31 12.73
N VAL A 212 9.89 4.45 12.28
CA VAL A 212 8.85 5.22 12.97
C VAL A 212 7.45 4.81 12.49
N ASN A 213 7.26 4.61 11.18
CA ASN A 213 5.96 4.27 10.63
C ASN A 213 5.52 2.84 11.03
N ASN A 214 4.45 2.77 11.81
CA ASN A 214 3.87 1.54 12.35
C ASN A 214 2.52 1.16 11.68
N VAL A 215 2.22 1.72 10.51
CA VAL A 215 0.93 1.57 9.80
C VAL A 215 1.09 0.93 8.41
N LEU A 216 2.16 1.25 7.69
CA LEU A 216 2.42 0.74 6.35
C LEU A 216 2.66 -0.78 6.38
N VAL A 217 1.86 -1.52 5.62
CA VAL A 217 1.88 -2.99 5.57
C VAL A 217 2.58 -3.49 4.30
N HIS A 218 2.46 -2.76 3.20
CA HIS A 218 3.05 -3.10 1.89
C HIS A 218 3.72 -1.87 1.27
N LEU A 219 5.00 -2.01 0.96
CA LEU A 219 5.79 -1.05 0.20
C LEU A 219 6.38 -1.75 -1.04
N ASP A 220 6.09 -1.22 -2.23
CA ASP A 220 6.75 -1.62 -3.47
C ASP A 220 7.72 -0.52 -3.90
N ILE A 221 9.02 -0.82 -3.92
CA ILE A 221 10.10 0.05 -4.39
C ILE A 221 10.95 -0.66 -5.44
N SER A 222 10.41 -1.70 -6.09
CA SER A 222 11.08 -2.43 -7.15
C SER A 222 11.44 -1.54 -8.35
N ASN A 223 12.46 -1.95 -9.12
CA ASN A 223 12.89 -1.25 -10.35
C ASN A 223 13.27 0.24 -10.14
N ASN A 224 13.78 0.58 -8.96
CA ASN A 224 14.42 1.87 -8.66
C ASN A 224 15.95 1.77 -8.76
N ARG A 225 16.68 2.89 -8.60
CA ARG A 225 18.15 2.97 -8.66
C ARG A 225 18.83 2.61 -7.33
N ILE A 226 18.22 1.68 -6.59
CA ILE A 226 18.69 1.24 -5.28
C ILE A 226 19.71 0.12 -5.50
N SER A 227 20.98 0.37 -5.17
CA SER A 227 22.01 -0.66 -5.21
C SER A 227 22.13 -1.39 -3.87
N ASN A 228 23.03 -2.38 -3.82
CA ASN A 228 23.32 -3.18 -2.63
C ASN A 228 23.55 -2.34 -1.34
N GLU A 229 24.10 -1.12 -1.43
CA GLU A 229 24.26 -0.27 -0.25
C GLU A 229 22.94 0.34 0.23
N GLY A 230 22.10 0.89 -0.68
CA GLY A 230 20.77 1.36 -0.32
C GLY A 230 19.88 0.24 0.23
N ALA A 231 20.02 -0.98 -0.33
CA ALA A 231 19.33 -2.16 0.16
C ALA A 231 19.73 -2.53 1.61
N LYS A 232 21.02 -2.43 1.98
CA LYS A 232 21.47 -2.59 3.38
C LYS A 232 20.89 -1.52 4.30
N LYS A 233 20.83 -0.25 3.85
CA LYS A 233 20.26 0.85 4.65
C LYS A 233 18.78 0.61 4.95
N LEU A 234 18.00 0.13 3.96
CA LEU A 234 16.61 -0.28 4.14
C LEU A 234 16.47 -1.41 5.17
N CYS A 235 17.30 -2.46 5.13
CA CYS A 235 17.23 -3.56 6.10
C CYS A 235 17.36 -3.09 7.55
N ARG A 236 18.25 -2.12 7.84
CA ARG A 236 18.38 -1.51 9.18
C ARG A 236 17.14 -0.75 9.65
N GLY A 237 16.30 -0.30 8.72
CA GLY A 237 14.96 0.20 9.04
C GLY A 237 13.98 -0.92 9.42
N LEU A 238 14.03 -2.03 8.67
CA LEU A 238 13.16 -3.18 8.86
C LEU A 238 13.43 -3.98 10.14
N GLU A 239 14.66 -3.94 10.66
CA GLU A 239 15.06 -4.51 11.96
C GLU A 239 14.14 -4.02 13.10
N VAL A 240 13.84 -2.72 13.13
CA VAL A 240 13.02 -2.07 14.17
C VAL A 240 11.51 -2.15 13.85
N ASN A 241 11.15 -1.98 12.57
CA ASN A 241 9.82 -1.59 12.09
C ASN A 241 8.61 -2.43 12.60
N GLY A 242 8.73 -3.74 12.79
CA GLY A 242 7.66 -4.63 13.28
C GLY A 242 6.43 -4.85 12.37
N LYS A 243 5.94 -3.83 11.64
CA LYS A 243 4.60 -3.76 11.03
C LYS A 243 4.53 -4.00 9.52
N LEU A 244 5.54 -3.58 8.75
CA LEU A 244 5.62 -3.84 7.31
C LEU A 244 5.69 -5.35 7.08
N LYS A 245 4.78 -5.90 6.27
CA LYS A 245 4.69 -7.34 5.96
C LYS A 245 5.19 -7.67 4.56
N ILE A 246 5.11 -6.73 3.61
CA ILE A 246 5.54 -6.93 2.23
C ILE A 246 6.46 -5.78 1.85
N LEU A 247 7.71 -6.09 1.55
CA LEU A 247 8.61 -5.21 0.80
C LEU A 247 8.96 -5.86 -0.54
N LYS A 248 8.89 -5.11 -1.63
CA LYS A 248 9.47 -5.52 -2.91
C LYS A 248 10.58 -4.56 -3.28
N ASN A 249 11.78 -5.08 -3.53
CA ASN A 249 13.00 -4.29 -3.72
C ASN A 249 13.82 -4.78 -4.93
N VAL A 250 14.92 -4.09 -5.20
CA VAL A 250 15.80 -4.19 -6.38
C VAL A 250 16.75 -5.43 -6.27
N LEU A 251 17.71 -5.55 -7.19
CA LEU A 251 18.81 -6.55 -7.25
C LEU A 251 19.61 -6.62 -5.94
N VAL A 252 20.09 -7.81 -5.55
CA VAL A 252 20.74 -8.04 -4.24
C VAL A 252 21.90 -9.02 -4.27
N ASN A 253 22.95 -8.77 -3.50
CA ASN A 253 24.08 -9.68 -3.32
C ASN A 253 23.97 -10.55 -2.05
N GLU A 254 24.86 -11.54 -1.90
CA GLU A 254 24.86 -12.46 -0.75
C GLU A 254 24.90 -11.76 0.62
N THR A 255 25.51 -10.57 0.72
CA THR A 255 25.61 -9.83 1.98
C THR A 255 24.25 -9.27 2.40
N PHE A 256 23.44 -8.83 1.43
CA PHE A 256 22.06 -8.43 1.69
C PHE A 256 21.21 -9.63 2.12
N ILE A 257 21.35 -10.79 1.48
CA ILE A 257 20.61 -12.00 1.85
C ILE A 257 20.92 -12.40 3.30
N LYS A 258 22.21 -12.46 3.68
CA LYS A 258 22.64 -12.76 5.06
C LYS A 258 22.08 -11.78 6.11
N LEU A 259 22.02 -10.49 5.80
CA LEU A 259 21.38 -9.47 6.65
C LEU A 259 19.87 -9.68 6.74
N LEU A 260 19.21 -9.87 5.60
CA LEU A 260 17.75 -10.01 5.53
C LEU A 260 17.26 -11.33 6.16
N ASP A 261 18.06 -12.38 6.13
CA ASP A 261 17.77 -13.63 6.83
C ASP A 261 17.86 -13.45 8.36
N LEU A 262 18.78 -12.63 8.87
CA LEU A 262 18.82 -12.22 10.29
C LEU A 262 17.57 -11.39 10.68
N VAL A 263 17.12 -10.49 9.79
CA VAL A 263 15.84 -9.77 9.98
C VAL A 263 14.66 -10.75 9.97
N CYS A 264 14.61 -11.71 9.04
CA CYS A 264 13.53 -12.70 8.96
C CYS A 264 13.55 -13.74 10.10
N GLN A 265 14.70 -14.09 10.68
CA GLN A 265 14.78 -14.85 11.93
C GLN A 265 14.08 -14.11 13.08
N THR A 266 14.28 -12.79 13.15
CA THR A 266 13.65 -11.90 14.15
C THR A 266 12.18 -11.60 13.80
N ARG A 267 11.82 -11.63 12.50
CA ARG A 267 10.51 -11.27 11.95
C ARG A 267 10.03 -12.29 10.88
N PRO A 268 9.59 -13.51 11.24
CA PRO A 268 9.16 -14.54 10.27
C PRO A 268 7.93 -14.13 9.44
N GLU A 269 7.18 -13.15 9.93
CA GLU A 269 6.01 -12.56 9.29
C GLU A 269 6.36 -11.66 8.08
N LEU A 270 7.61 -11.20 7.98
CA LEU A 270 8.09 -10.29 6.95
C LEU A 270 8.41 -11.02 5.65
N HIS A 271 7.59 -10.82 4.62
CA HIS A 271 7.90 -11.19 3.25
C HIS A 271 8.69 -10.06 2.56
N VAL A 272 9.85 -10.39 2.02
CA VAL A 272 10.59 -9.50 1.12
C VAL A 272 10.90 -10.24 -0.18
N THR A 273 10.48 -9.65 -1.30
CA THR A 273 10.87 -10.04 -2.66
C THR A 273 12.01 -9.13 -3.13
N TYR A 274 13.03 -9.70 -3.75
CA TYR A 274 14.20 -9.01 -4.30
C TYR A 274 14.51 -9.48 -5.74
N GLY A 275 15.38 -8.76 -6.44
CA GLY A 275 15.84 -9.09 -7.80
C GLY A 275 16.97 -10.13 -7.85
N GLU A 276 17.48 -10.40 -9.05
CA GLU A 276 18.58 -11.34 -9.30
C GLU A 276 19.90 -10.96 -8.60
N ILE A 277 20.80 -11.95 -8.47
CA ILE A 277 22.03 -11.83 -7.70
C ILE A 277 23.18 -11.26 -8.54
N GLU A 278 23.43 -9.96 -8.35
CA GLU A 278 24.53 -9.23 -8.98
C GLU A 278 25.89 -9.79 -8.55
N GLY A 279 26.67 -10.31 -9.52
CA GLY A 279 27.98 -10.94 -9.31
C GLY A 279 28.09 -12.36 -9.90
N CYS A 280 26.96 -13.06 -10.11
CA CYS A 280 26.95 -14.34 -10.83
C CYS A 280 26.77 -14.13 -12.34
N ILE A 281 27.87 -13.95 -13.08
CA ILE A 281 27.84 -14.14 -14.55
C ILE A 281 27.27 -15.53 -14.84
N THR A 282 26.34 -15.62 -15.77
CA THR A 282 25.52 -16.80 -16.05
C THR A 282 26.33 -17.97 -16.61
N LYS A 283 26.94 -18.74 -15.70
CA LYS A 283 26.92 -20.20 -15.85
C LYS A 283 25.45 -20.60 -15.98
N ILE A 284 25.11 -21.12 -17.17
CA ILE A 284 23.82 -21.70 -17.61
C ILE A 284 22.88 -21.90 -16.42
N PRO A 285 21.71 -21.22 -16.38
CA PRO A 285 20.91 -21.07 -15.17
C PRO A 285 20.77 -22.41 -14.47
N LYS A 286 21.44 -22.54 -13.31
CA LYS A 286 21.46 -23.79 -12.54
C LYS A 286 20.01 -24.17 -12.33
N LEU A 287 19.58 -25.28 -12.95
CA LEU A 287 18.22 -25.78 -12.88
C LEU A 287 17.96 -26.16 -11.42
N HIS A 288 17.50 -25.19 -10.62
CA HIS A 288 17.28 -25.41 -9.21
C HIS A 288 16.24 -26.52 -9.10
N PRO A 289 16.56 -27.63 -8.42
CA PRO A 289 15.63 -28.73 -8.33
C PRO A 289 14.32 -28.20 -7.73
N ASN A 290 13.22 -28.44 -8.44
CA ASN A 290 11.87 -28.00 -8.05
C ASN A 290 11.68 -28.23 -6.54
N PRO A 291 11.25 -27.23 -5.75
CA PRO A 291 11.16 -27.34 -4.29
C PRO A 291 10.48 -28.62 -3.79
N MET A 292 9.42 -29.06 -4.48
CA MET A 292 8.74 -30.33 -4.19
C MET A 292 9.66 -31.55 -4.32
N LYS A 293 10.59 -31.55 -5.29
CA LYS A 293 11.58 -32.62 -5.51
C LYS A 293 12.70 -32.58 -4.47
N VAL A 294 13.07 -31.40 -3.97
CA VAL A 294 14.01 -31.26 -2.84
C VAL A 294 13.42 -31.86 -1.57
N ILE A 295 12.17 -31.48 -1.24
CA ILE A 295 11.42 -32.08 -0.13
C ILE A 295 11.29 -33.61 -0.34
N GLN A 296 10.88 -34.07 -1.52
CA GLN A 296 10.72 -35.50 -1.80
C GLN A 296 12.03 -36.30 -1.72
N ASN A 297 13.19 -35.69 -1.98
CA ASN A 297 14.49 -36.34 -1.80
C ASN A 297 14.84 -36.44 -0.31
N TYR A 298 14.79 -35.33 0.43
CA TYR A 298 15.00 -35.29 1.88
C TYR A 298 14.13 -36.31 2.62
N LEU A 299 12.84 -36.38 2.27
CA LEU A 299 11.90 -37.32 2.88
C LEU A 299 12.24 -38.78 2.60
N LYS A 300 12.77 -39.10 1.40
CA LYS A 300 13.26 -40.46 1.10
C LYS A 300 14.54 -40.78 1.87
N GLU A 301 15.47 -39.83 1.96
CA GLU A 301 16.74 -39.99 2.67
C GLU A 301 16.53 -40.21 4.18
N HIS A 302 15.45 -39.65 4.74
CA HIS A 302 15.07 -39.82 6.16
C HIS A 302 13.90 -40.80 6.41
N ASN A 303 13.42 -41.54 5.40
CA ASN A 303 12.26 -42.45 5.49
C ASN A 303 10.95 -41.83 6.04
N LEU A 304 10.73 -40.54 5.82
CA LEU A 304 9.54 -39.79 6.20
C LEU A 304 8.53 -39.72 5.03
N GLN A 305 7.23 -39.59 5.32
CA GLN A 305 6.24 -39.25 4.30
C GLN A 305 6.00 -37.74 4.23
N LEU A 306 5.44 -37.29 3.11
CA LEU A 306 5.07 -35.87 2.93
C LEU A 306 3.97 -35.42 3.92
N TRP A 307 3.15 -36.35 4.42
CA TRP A 307 2.23 -36.07 5.53
C TRP A 307 2.96 -35.81 6.85
N ASP A 308 4.03 -36.54 7.15
CA ASP A 308 4.83 -36.34 8.37
C ASP A 308 5.54 -34.99 8.36
N PHE A 309 6.05 -34.58 7.19
CA PHE A 309 6.66 -33.26 6.98
C PHE A 309 5.76 -32.11 7.42
N PHE A 310 4.54 -32.04 6.89
CA PHE A 310 3.59 -30.98 7.25
C PHE A 310 3.03 -31.16 8.66
N ARG A 311 2.85 -32.40 9.15
CA ARG A 311 2.40 -32.68 10.54
C ARG A 311 3.41 -32.19 11.59
N ASN A 312 4.69 -32.17 11.28
CA ASN A 312 5.72 -31.62 12.18
C ASN A 312 5.73 -30.06 12.21
N ILE A 313 4.82 -29.42 11.47
CA ILE A 313 4.69 -27.95 11.35
C ILE A 313 3.27 -27.51 11.77
N ASP A 314 2.25 -28.30 11.46
CA ASP A 314 0.86 -28.12 11.91
C ASP A 314 0.73 -28.50 13.39
N THR A 315 0.87 -27.51 14.28
CA THR A 315 0.68 -27.64 15.73
C THR A 315 -0.75 -28.01 16.14
N ASP A 316 -1.72 -27.79 15.25
CA ASP A 316 -3.14 -27.79 15.56
C ASP A 316 -3.86 -29.03 14.98
N GLY A 317 -3.19 -29.76 14.09
CA GLY A 317 -3.73 -30.91 13.36
C GLY A 317 -4.86 -30.58 12.37
N ASN A 318 -5.05 -29.29 12.06
CA ASN A 318 -6.17 -28.76 11.27
C ASN A 318 -5.91 -28.80 9.74
N MET A 319 -4.71 -29.23 9.34
CA MET A 319 -4.21 -29.33 7.96
C MET A 319 -4.05 -27.98 7.21
N LYS A 320 -3.95 -26.88 7.96
CA LYS A 320 -3.89 -25.49 7.48
C LYS A 320 -2.83 -24.69 8.24
N ILE A 321 -1.59 -24.76 7.77
CA ILE A 321 -0.46 -24.07 8.41
C ILE A 321 -0.46 -22.59 8.00
N PRO A 322 -0.46 -21.61 8.93
CA PRO A 322 -0.28 -20.21 8.60
C PRO A 322 1.07 -19.98 7.88
N VAL A 323 1.11 -19.18 6.82
CA VAL A 323 2.32 -18.97 6.00
C VAL A 323 3.53 -18.51 6.83
N ALA A 324 3.32 -17.72 7.88
CA ALA A 324 4.37 -17.32 8.81
C ALA A 324 4.92 -18.49 9.66
N ALA A 325 4.06 -19.42 10.10
CA ALA A 325 4.48 -20.63 10.79
C ALA A 325 5.25 -21.58 9.84
N PHE A 326 4.80 -21.69 8.59
CA PHE A 326 5.50 -22.45 7.56
C PHE A 326 6.90 -21.86 7.28
N ARG A 327 7.01 -20.54 7.04
CA ARG A 327 8.30 -19.84 6.90
C ARG A 327 9.20 -20.07 8.12
N ARG A 328 8.67 -19.91 9.33
CA ARG A 328 9.41 -20.11 10.58
C ARG A 328 9.97 -21.52 10.69
N ALA A 329 9.20 -22.55 10.36
CA ALA A 329 9.69 -23.93 10.32
C ALA A 329 10.80 -24.11 9.28
N MET A 330 10.63 -23.64 8.04
CA MET A 330 11.67 -23.77 7.00
C MET A 330 12.96 -23.00 7.34
N MET A 331 12.85 -21.87 8.05
CA MET A 331 14.01 -21.03 8.43
C MET A 331 14.70 -21.49 9.72
N GLN A 332 14.02 -22.23 10.60
CA GLN A 332 14.57 -22.66 11.90
C GLN A 332 14.94 -24.16 11.96
N GLN A 333 14.32 -25.02 11.14
CA GLN A 333 14.69 -26.43 11.05
C GLN A 333 15.85 -26.62 10.07
N SER A 334 17.08 -26.49 10.60
CA SER A 334 18.35 -26.63 9.85
C SER A 334 18.58 -27.99 9.17
N SER A 335 17.70 -28.97 9.38
CA SER A 335 17.72 -30.24 8.65
C SER A 335 17.06 -30.18 7.27
N ILE A 336 16.16 -29.21 7.01
CA ILE A 336 15.40 -29.15 5.75
C ILE A 336 16.26 -28.46 4.67
N PRO A 337 16.61 -29.13 3.55
CA PRO A 337 17.56 -28.61 2.56
C PRO A 337 16.92 -27.64 1.54
N LEU A 338 15.94 -26.83 1.97
CA LEU A 338 15.33 -25.79 1.15
C LEU A 338 16.02 -24.46 1.37
N ASN A 339 16.41 -23.79 0.28
CA ASN A 339 16.76 -22.37 0.39
C ASN A 339 15.49 -21.49 0.43
N ARG A 340 15.70 -20.20 0.70
CA ARG A 340 14.64 -19.21 0.81
C ARG A 340 13.83 -19.04 -0.48
N ASP A 341 14.49 -18.97 -1.63
CA ASP A 341 13.83 -18.77 -2.92
C ASP A 341 12.94 -19.97 -3.28
N GLN A 342 13.42 -21.19 -3.00
CA GLN A 342 12.65 -22.43 -3.12
C GLN A 342 11.46 -22.48 -2.14
N THR A 343 11.63 -21.94 -0.93
CA THR A 343 10.54 -21.82 0.05
C THR A 343 9.45 -20.86 -0.43
N GLU A 344 9.82 -19.71 -1.01
CA GLU A 344 8.85 -18.76 -1.58
C GLU A 344 8.23 -19.27 -2.89
N GLU A 345 8.96 -20.03 -3.73
CA GLU A 345 8.39 -20.73 -4.89
C GLU A 345 7.40 -21.83 -4.46
N LEU A 346 7.68 -22.54 -3.36
CA LEU A 346 6.77 -23.50 -2.77
C LEU A 346 5.49 -22.82 -2.23
N LEU A 347 5.66 -21.71 -1.49
CA LEU A 347 4.55 -20.89 -0.98
C LEU A 347 3.68 -20.35 -2.12
N ARG A 348 4.28 -19.85 -3.22
CA ARG A 348 3.54 -19.44 -4.43
C ARG A 348 2.75 -20.58 -5.09
N LYS A 349 3.13 -21.85 -4.88
CA LYS A 349 2.40 -23.01 -5.42
C LYS A 349 1.22 -23.43 -4.53
N PHE A 350 1.38 -23.36 -3.20
CA PHE A 350 0.33 -23.73 -2.23
C PHE A 350 -0.66 -22.60 -1.94
N ASP A 351 -0.19 -21.36 -1.77
CA ASP A 351 -1.03 -20.18 -1.52
C ASP A 351 -1.07 -19.24 -2.74
N ARG A 352 -1.51 -19.78 -3.88
CA ARG A 352 -1.67 -19.01 -5.14
C ARG A 352 -2.58 -17.79 -4.99
N ASN A 353 -3.49 -17.83 -4.03
CA ASN A 353 -4.55 -16.85 -3.83
C ASN A 353 -4.21 -15.82 -2.72
N GLN A 354 -3.01 -15.88 -2.14
CA GLN A 354 -2.54 -14.98 -1.06
C GLN A 354 -3.45 -14.95 0.17
N THR A 355 -4.02 -16.11 0.53
CA THR A 355 -4.87 -16.32 1.70
C THR A 355 -4.11 -16.25 3.02
N GLY A 356 -2.79 -16.38 2.99
CA GLY A 356 -1.94 -16.45 4.19
C GLY A 356 -1.89 -17.84 4.83
N VAL A 357 -2.42 -18.87 4.17
CA VAL A 357 -2.53 -20.24 4.70
C VAL A 357 -2.04 -21.28 3.68
N VAL A 358 -1.20 -22.21 4.14
CA VAL A 358 -0.78 -23.40 3.40
C VAL A 358 -1.76 -24.53 3.74
N ASP A 359 -2.77 -24.72 2.89
CA ASP A 359 -3.69 -25.88 2.98
C ASP A 359 -3.05 -27.10 2.30
N TYR A 360 -2.84 -28.16 3.07
CA TYR A 360 -2.25 -29.42 2.60
C TYR A 360 -3.17 -30.63 2.79
N SER A 361 -4.47 -30.39 3.03
CA SER A 361 -5.50 -31.43 3.23
C SER A 361 -5.50 -32.51 2.15
N HIS A 362 -5.33 -32.10 0.89
CA HIS A 362 -5.25 -32.95 -0.31
C HIS A 362 -4.12 -34.01 -0.28
N LEU A 363 -3.10 -33.87 0.59
CA LEU A 363 -2.03 -34.86 0.74
C LEU A 363 -2.43 -36.06 1.61
N LYS A 364 -3.56 -35.98 2.34
CA LYS A 364 -4.09 -37.06 3.18
C LYS A 364 -4.57 -38.26 2.36
N GLU A 365 -5.01 -38.02 1.13
CA GLU A 365 -5.67 -39.00 0.26
C GLU A 365 -4.67 -39.96 -0.43
N GLN A 366 -3.37 -39.64 -0.43
CA GLN A 366 -2.32 -40.48 -1.02
C GLN A 366 -1.75 -41.53 -0.05
N LYS A 367 -2.52 -41.94 0.97
CA LYS A 367 -2.14 -43.09 1.81
C LYS A 367 -2.07 -44.37 0.95
N PRO A 368 -0.98 -45.16 1.02
CA PRO A 368 -1.02 -46.51 0.47
C PRO A 368 -2.06 -47.34 1.24
N ALA A 369 -2.74 -48.26 0.54
CA ALA A 369 -3.65 -49.19 1.18
C ALA A 369 -2.91 -50.03 2.22
N VAL A 370 -3.48 -50.15 3.41
CA VAL A 370 -2.98 -51.03 4.47
C VAL A 370 -3.10 -52.46 3.96
N LYS A 371 -1.98 -53.20 3.91
CA LYS A 371 -2.02 -54.65 3.66
C LYS A 371 -2.85 -55.31 4.77
N PRO A 372 -3.72 -56.28 4.45
CA PRO A 372 -4.39 -57.06 5.48
C PRO A 372 -3.38 -57.66 6.47
N VAL A 373 -3.75 -57.69 7.74
CA VAL A 373 -3.08 -58.53 8.73
C VAL A 373 -3.43 -59.98 8.40
N GLU A 374 -2.45 -60.86 8.36
CA GLU A 374 -2.70 -62.30 8.31
C GLU A 374 -3.18 -62.73 9.71
N GLU A 375 -4.43 -63.18 9.82
CA GLU A 375 -5.04 -63.53 11.10
C GLU A 375 -4.43 -64.82 11.67
N GLU A 376 -3.94 -64.75 12.90
CA GLU A 376 -3.47 -65.92 13.65
C GLU A 376 -4.65 -66.82 14.01
N ILE A 377 -4.84 -67.91 13.26
CA ILE A 377 -5.81 -68.96 13.61
C ILE A 377 -5.12 -69.97 14.52
N GLU A 378 -5.13 -69.70 15.83
CA GLU A 378 -5.09 -70.78 16.82
C GLU A 378 -6.49 -71.42 16.91
N GLU A 379 -6.60 -72.72 16.63
CA GLU A 379 -7.69 -73.54 17.18
C GLU A 379 -7.14 -74.91 17.63
N GLU A 380 -7.75 -75.47 18.67
CA GLU A 380 -7.05 -76.36 19.59
C GLU A 380 -7.21 -77.88 19.35
N LYS A 381 -6.20 -78.64 19.83
CA LYS A 381 -6.29 -79.96 20.48
C LYS A 381 -6.97 -81.13 19.77
N LYS A 382 -6.17 -82.19 19.55
CA LYS A 382 -6.42 -83.54 20.12
C LYS A 382 -5.12 -84.34 20.16
N GLU A 383 -4.59 -84.60 21.36
CA GLU A 383 -4.82 -85.78 22.22
C GLU A 383 -3.90 -86.96 21.84
N GLU A 384 -3.13 -87.40 22.86
CA GLU A 384 -2.03 -88.38 22.86
C GLU A 384 -2.53 -89.86 22.83
N PRO A 385 -1.66 -90.90 22.72
CA PRO A 385 -0.18 -90.90 22.77
C PRO A 385 0.57 -91.59 21.61
#